data_AF-A0A357ZYW5-F1
#
_entry.id   AF-A0A357ZYW5-F1
#
_cell.length_a   1.000
_cell.length_b   1.000
_cell.length_c   1.000
_cell.angle_alpha   90.00
_cell.angle_beta   90.00
_cell.angle_gamma   90.00
#
_symmetry.space_group_name_H-M   'P 1'
#
loop_
_entity.id
_entity.type
_entity.pdbx_description
1 polymer ?
#
loop_
_entity_poly.entity_id
_entity_poly.type
_entity_poly.pdbx_seq_one_letter_code
_entity_poly.pdbx_strand_id
1 'polypeptide(L)' 'SLAAGIAAMVEGNTLGDIGAAVQAVVEAAGFSVVREYVGHGIGRAMHES' A
#
# COMPACT_ATOMS: atom_id res chain seq x y z
N SER A 1 -7.20 -0.35 4.14
CA SER A 1 -6.56 -0.58 5.46
C SER A 1 -5.25 -1.34 5.26
N LEU A 2 -4.32 -1.33 6.22
CA LEU A 2 -3.03 -2.06 6.11
C LEU A 2 -3.23 -3.55 5.83
N ALA A 3 -4.16 -4.20 6.53
CA ALA A 3 -4.46 -5.62 6.33
C ALA A 3 -4.91 -5.93 4.89
N ALA A 4 -5.72 -5.05 4.28
CA ALA A 4 -6.14 -5.21 2.89
C ALA A 4 -4.97 -5.06 1.90
N GLY A 5 -4.05 -4.14 2.19
CA GLY A 5 -2.80 -4.00 1.43
C GLY A 5 -1.95 -5.27 1.49
N ILE A 6 -1.72 -5.81 2.69
CA ILE A 6 -0.95 -7.06 2.88
C ILE A 6 -1.59 -8.23 2.16
N ALA A 7 -2.92 -8.36 2.19
CA ALA A 7 -3.64 -9.42 1.48
C ALA A 7 -3.46 -9.35 -0.06
N ALA A 8 -3.20 -8.14 -0.60
CA ALA A 8 -2.93 -7.93 -2.02
C ALA A 8 -1.46 -8.16 -2.42
N MET A 9 -0.55 -8.39 -1.46
CA MET A 9 0.86 -8.68 -1.70
C MET A 9 1.08 -10.13 -2.15
N VAL A 10 0.60 -10.46 -3.35
CA VAL A 10 0.72 -11.79 -3.96
C VAL A 10 1.44 -11.72 -5.30
N GLU A 11 1.98 -12.85 -5.76
CA GLU A 11 2.65 -12.94 -7.06
C GLU A 11 1.72 -12.50 -8.19
N GLY A 12 2.24 -11.67 -9.10
CA GLY A 12 1.48 -11.09 -10.22
C GLY A 12 0.87 -9.72 -9.94
N ASN A 13 0.75 -9.31 -8.67
CA ASN A 13 0.27 -7.98 -8.32
C ASN A 13 1.41 -6.94 -8.28
N THR A 14 1.06 -5.69 -8.58
CA THR A 14 1.96 -4.53 -8.53
C THR A 14 1.79 -3.72 -7.24
N LEU A 15 2.73 -2.80 -6.98
CA LEU A 15 2.59 -1.84 -5.88
C LEU A 15 1.31 -0.97 -6.01
N GLY A 16 0.86 -0.73 -7.25
CA GLY A 16 -0.38 -0.01 -7.51
C GLY A 16 -1.61 -0.77 -7.00
N ASP A 17 -1.63 -2.09 -7.18
CA ASP A 17 -2.75 -2.95 -6.74
C ASP A 17 -2.86 -2.98 -5.21
N ILE A 18 -1.72 -2.95 -4.52
CA ILE A 18 -1.66 -2.81 -3.05
C ILE A 18 -2.27 -1.47 -2.61
N GLY A 19 -1.87 -0.37 -3.26
CA GLY A 19 -2.41 0.96 -2.99
C GLY A 19 -3.92 1.03 -3.23
N ALA A 20 -4.40 0.44 -4.32
CA ALA A 20 -5.82 0.36 -4.67
C ALA A 20 -6.62 -0.41 -3.60
N ALA A 21 -6.11 -1.54 -3.10
CA ALA A 21 -6.75 -2.31 -2.04
C ALA A 21 -6.87 -1.52 -0.73
N VAL A 22 -5.85 -0.73 -0.37
CA VAL A 22 -5.90 0.15 0.79
C VAL A 22 -6.94 1.26 0.60
N GLN A 23 -6.91 1.91 -0.57
CA GLN A 23 -7.78 3.03 -0.94
C GLN A 23 -9.26 2.65 -0.90
N ALA A 24 -9.63 1.50 -1.48
CA ALA A 24 -11.00 1.02 -1.51
C ALA A 24 -11.63 0.88 -0.10
N VAL A 25 -10.85 0.42 0.88
CA VAL A 25 -11.33 0.26 2.26
C VAL A 25 -11.49 1.60 2.98
N VAL A 26 -10.56 2.53 2.79
CA VAL A 26 -10.61 3.82 3.51
C VAL A 26 -11.69 4.74 2.94
N GLU A 27 -11.88 4.74 1.62
CA GLU A 27 -12.93 5.51 0.95
C GLU A 27 -14.33 5.00 1.35
N ALA A 28 -14.52 3.68 1.42
CA ALA A 28 -15.77 3.08 1.90
C ALA A 28 -16.08 3.45 3.37
N ALA A 29 -15.06 3.78 4.16
CA ALA A 29 -15.18 4.22 5.54
C ALA A 29 -15.23 5.77 5.69
N GLY A 30 -15.24 6.52 4.58
CA GLY A 30 -15.32 7.99 4.60
C GLY A 30 -13.99 8.70 4.88
N PHE A 31 -12.86 7.99 4.77
CA PHE A 31 -11.51 8.53 4.94
C PHE A 31 -10.79 8.71 3.58
N SER A 32 -9.66 9.40 3.59
CA SER A 32 -8.79 9.60 2.42
C SER A 32 -7.37 9.09 2.66
N VAL A 33 -6.64 8.84 1.57
CA VAL A 33 -5.22 8.43 1.59
C VAL A 33 -4.33 9.68 1.48
N VAL A 34 -3.35 9.79 2.37
CA VAL A 34 -2.31 10.84 2.31
C VAL A 34 -1.38 10.55 1.13
N ARG A 35 -1.08 11.55 0.29
CA ARG A 35 -0.33 11.38 -0.96
C ARG A 35 1.14 11.75 -0.84
N GLU A 36 1.49 12.48 0.20
CA GLU A 36 2.82 13.04 0.45
C GLU A 36 3.79 12.01 1.07
N TYR A 37 3.28 10.91 1.61
CA TYR A 37 4.07 9.83 2.20
C TYR A 37 3.84 8.52 1.45
N VAL A 38 4.91 7.77 1.22
CA VAL A 38 4.90 6.49 0.50
C VAL A 38 5.61 5.42 1.31
N GLY A 39 5.32 4.15 0.99
CA GLY A 39 6.15 3.03 1.45
C GLY A 39 7.47 2.95 0.68
N HIS A 40 8.44 2.25 1.25
CA HIS A 40 9.75 2.01 0.63
C HIS A 40 10.21 0.58 0.93
N GLY A 41 11.07 0.03 0.06
CA GLY A 41 11.80 -1.20 0.35
C GLY A 41 12.79 -0.98 1.49
N ILE A 42 13.05 -2.03 2.26
CA ILE A 42 14.06 -2.09 3.32
C ILE A 42 14.83 -3.40 3.14
N GLY A 43 16.15 -3.33 3.23
CA GLY A 43 17.05 -4.48 3.11
C GLY A 43 18.34 -4.27 3.88
N ARG A 44 19.44 -4.02 3.17
CA ARG A 44 20.73 -3.64 3.79
C ARG A 44 20.79 -2.14 4.10
N ALA A 45 20.01 -1.33 3.40
CA ALA A 45 19.80 0.08 3.68
C ALA A 45 18.34 0.35 4.11
N MET A 46 18.14 1.49 4.79
CA MET A 46 16.82 1.89 5.30
C MET A 46 15.82 2.18 4.17
N HIS A 47 16.29 2.68 3.02
CA HIS A 47 15.51 2.86 1.79
C HIS A 47 16.21 2.18 0.62
N GLU A 48 15.56 1.19 -0.01
CA GLU A 48 15.98 0.54 -1.25
C GLU A 48 14.86 0.68 -2.29
N SER A 49 15.23 0.98 -3.54
CA SER A 49 14.31 1.23 -4.66
C SER A 49 14.08 -0.04 -5.49
#